data_AF-D1A8P4-F1
#
_entry.id   AF-D1A8P4-F1
#
_cell.length_a   1.000
_cell.length_b   1.000
_cell.length_c   1.000
_cell.angle_alpha   90.00
_cell.angle_beta   90.00
_cell.angle_gamma   90.00
#
_symmetry.space_group_name_H-M   'P 1'
#
loop_
_entity.id
_entity.type
_entity.pdbx_description
1 polymer ?
#
loop_
_entity_poly.entity_id
_entity_poly.type
_entity_poly.pdbx_seq_one_letter_code
_entity_poly.pdbx_strand_id
1 'polypeptide(L)'
;MSGPAKDAKWEKIGNRLFVCLFVISVFVPIVYLAFNATSDDGDATVYTGGLFDRDGAAHLVDRLRTAADAQGICYGWAIDTDLPDFRSSYPDTGAVTTPAPAPTLSAPSELEQRLRELERQAVLDLEPDEDVGSNLGAGVDARRDPVRCPRWVVFTADYFYSSYEEEWTAVSTRIETNLPLTLDASDLHAAGITDDDLLGMRPYARLADAIGALPMIVAEKGAADPVPAPPTRIPSAGDTVSPPGIGRYIWMGIGGLLVALGLTWIIVAALRSRRSA
;
A
#
# COMPACT_ATOMS: atom_id res chain seq x y z
N MET A 1 -57.75 38.96 -36.44
CA MET A 1 -58.00 38.61 -35.02
C MET A 1 -57.11 37.40 -34.71
N SER A 2 -55.83 37.67 -34.44
CA SER A 2 -55.19 37.61 -33.12
C SER A 2 -55.07 36.18 -32.56
N GLY A 3 -53.86 35.61 -32.63
CA GLY A 3 -53.40 34.62 -31.65
C GLY A 3 -53.19 35.30 -30.28
N PRO A 4 -52.70 34.59 -29.23
CA PRO A 4 -51.98 33.30 -29.25
C PRO A 4 -52.41 32.28 -28.17
N ALA A 5 -52.22 30.98 -28.41
CA ALA A 5 -52.45 29.92 -27.41
C ALA A 5 -51.40 28.80 -27.42
N LYS A 6 -50.41 28.84 -28.32
CA LYS A 6 -49.39 27.79 -28.43
C LYS A 6 -48.18 28.03 -27.53
N ASP A 7 -48.06 29.22 -26.97
CA ASP A 7 -46.83 29.78 -26.44
C ASP A 7 -46.62 29.33 -24.98
N ALA A 8 -47.69 29.28 -24.19
CA ALA A 8 -47.65 28.97 -22.75
C ALA A 8 -47.30 27.51 -22.42
N LYS A 9 -47.53 26.57 -23.35
CA LYS A 9 -47.25 25.14 -23.13
C LYS A 9 -45.76 24.82 -23.28
N TRP A 10 -45.10 25.44 -24.25
CA TRP A 10 -43.66 25.27 -24.50
C TRP A 10 -42.82 26.05 -23.47
N GLU A 11 -43.31 27.18 -22.99
CA GLU A 11 -42.67 27.98 -21.93
C GLU A 11 -42.60 27.25 -20.58
N LYS A 12 -43.65 26.50 -20.21
CA LYS A 12 -43.68 25.68 -18.98
C LYS A 12 -42.73 24.49 -19.01
N ILE A 13 -42.54 23.88 -20.19
CA ILE A 13 -41.62 22.76 -20.40
C ILE A 13 -40.18 23.29 -20.42
N GLY A 14 -39.93 24.41 -21.11
CA GLY A 14 -38.63 25.08 -21.13
C GLY A 14 -38.15 25.46 -19.74
N ASN A 15 -39.01 26.05 -18.90
CA ASN A 15 -38.62 26.47 -17.54
C ASN A 15 -38.29 25.28 -16.62
N ARG A 16 -39.01 24.15 -16.74
CA ARG A 16 -38.68 22.93 -15.97
C ARG A 16 -37.37 22.28 -16.44
N LEU A 17 -37.12 22.29 -17.75
CA LEU A 17 -35.88 21.78 -18.32
C LEU A 17 -34.69 22.67 -17.96
N PHE A 18 -34.87 23.99 -17.95
CA PHE A 18 -33.85 24.96 -17.56
C PHE A 18 -33.50 24.85 -16.07
N VAL A 19 -34.50 24.67 -15.20
CA VAL A 19 -34.27 24.43 -13.76
C VAL A 19 -33.57 23.09 -13.52
N CYS A 20 -33.95 22.01 -14.20
CA CYS A 20 -33.22 20.74 -14.08
C CYS A 20 -31.77 20.83 -14.57
N LEU A 21 -31.54 21.49 -15.72
CA LEU A 21 -30.19 21.70 -16.24
C LEU A 21 -29.35 22.57 -15.32
N PHE A 22 -29.93 23.60 -14.70
CA PHE A 22 -29.23 24.45 -13.72
C PHE A 22 -28.90 23.68 -12.45
N VAL A 23 -29.83 22.86 -11.92
CA VAL A 23 -29.59 22.02 -10.75
C VAL A 23 -28.48 21.01 -11.06
N ILE A 24 -28.52 20.32 -12.20
CA ILE A 24 -27.47 19.37 -12.62
C ILE A 24 -26.12 20.09 -12.80
N SER A 25 -26.11 21.27 -13.43
CA SER A 25 -24.90 22.07 -13.63
C SER A 25 -24.25 22.53 -12.33
N VAL A 26 -25.00 22.68 -11.23
CA VAL A 26 -24.47 23.07 -9.92
C VAL A 26 -24.15 21.83 -9.08
N PHE A 27 -24.98 20.80 -9.13
CA PHE A 27 -24.77 19.58 -8.33
C PHE A 27 -23.63 18.72 -8.86
N VAL A 28 -23.48 18.56 -10.17
CA VAL A 28 -22.42 17.73 -10.75
C VAL A 28 -21.02 18.22 -10.37
N PRO A 29 -20.66 19.51 -10.48
CA PRO A 29 -19.34 19.97 -10.04
C PRO A 29 -19.15 19.92 -8.52
N ILE A 30 -20.20 20.10 -7.72
CA ILE A 30 -20.12 19.97 -6.26
C ILE A 30 -19.93 18.52 -5.84
N VAL A 31 -20.63 17.58 -6.47
CA VAL A 31 -20.47 16.14 -6.26
C VAL A 31 -19.10 15.70 -6.78
N TYR A 32 -18.64 16.20 -7.92
CA TYR A 32 -17.32 15.92 -8.47
C TYR A 32 -16.20 16.45 -7.56
N LEU A 33 -16.31 17.68 -7.05
CA LEU A 33 -15.37 18.25 -6.09
C LEU A 33 -15.43 17.52 -4.74
N ALA A 34 -16.61 17.07 -4.29
CA ALA A 34 -16.75 16.28 -3.07
C ALA A 34 -16.14 14.88 -3.24
N PHE A 35 -16.34 14.24 -4.39
CA PHE A 35 -15.74 12.94 -4.71
C PHE A 35 -14.22 13.05 -4.76
N ASN A 36 -13.68 14.06 -5.46
CA ASN A 36 -12.25 14.32 -5.53
C ASN A 36 -11.64 14.86 -4.23
N ALA A 37 -12.42 15.43 -3.31
CA ALA A 37 -11.94 15.85 -1.99
C ALA A 37 -12.06 14.75 -0.92
N THR A 38 -12.81 13.68 -1.20
CA THR A 38 -12.82 12.44 -0.41
C THR A 38 -11.94 11.35 -1.01
N SER A 39 -11.56 11.49 -2.28
CA SER A 39 -10.30 10.96 -2.77
C SER A 39 -9.22 11.76 -2.07
N ASP A 40 -8.87 11.32 -0.86
CA ASP A 40 -7.54 11.54 -0.34
C ASP A 40 -6.64 10.89 -1.38
N ASP A 41 -6.26 11.66 -2.40
CA ASP A 41 -5.16 11.36 -3.30
C ASP A 41 -3.95 11.36 -2.36
N GLY A 42 -3.76 10.23 -1.67
CA GLY A 42 -2.53 9.87 -1.02
C GLY A 42 -1.48 10.16 -2.07
N ASP A 43 -0.69 11.19 -1.79
CA ASP A 43 0.44 11.66 -2.56
C ASP A 43 1.00 10.46 -3.32
N ALA A 44 0.96 10.53 -4.66
CA ALA A 44 1.74 9.66 -5.52
C ALA A 44 3.20 10.01 -5.24
N THR A 45 3.65 9.56 -4.07
CA THR A 45 5.00 9.67 -3.60
C THR A 45 5.80 8.95 -4.66
N VAL A 46 6.71 9.71 -5.24
CA VAL A 46 7.77 9.18 -6.08
C VAL A 46 8.32 7.95 -5.37
N TYR A 47 8.04 6.77 -5.92
CA TYR A 47 8.59 5.50 -5.46
C TYR A 47 10.09 5.66 -5.47
N THR A 48 10.68 5.85 -4.29
CA THR A 48 12.11 5.68 -4.10
C THR A 48 12.25 4.33 -3.40
N GLY A 49 12.15 3.26 -4.20
CA GLY A 49 12.54 1.87 -3.91
C GLY A 49 12.09 1.28 -2.58
N GLY A 50 10.90 0.68 -2.55
CA GLY A 50 10.43 -0.13 -1.42
C GLY A 50 8.94 -0.46 -1.49
N LEU A 51 8.58 -1.66 -1.04
CA LEU A 51 7.21 -2.13 -0.80
C LEU A 51 6.53 -1.34 0.33
N PHE A 52 7.31 -0.88 1.31
CA PHE A 52 6.87 0.05 2.34
C PHE A 52 7.06 1.51 1.89
N ASP A 53 6.06 2.34 2.20
CA ASP A 53 6.24 3.79 2.10
C ASP A 53 7.29 4.29 3.12
N ARG A 54 7.77 5.52 2.91
CA ARG A 54 8.84 6.09 3.75
C ARG A 54 8.46 6.13 5.24
N ASP A 55 7.21 6.46 5.55
CA ASP A 55 6.73 6.60 6.93
C ASP A 55 6.53 5.24 7.59
N GLY A 56 5.95 4.28 6.89
CA GLY A 56 5.78 2.90 7.34
C GLY A 56 7.12 2.21 7.56
N ALA A 57 8.06 2.35 6.64
CA ALA A 57 9.42 1.86 6.80
C ALA A 57 10.10 2.50 8.02
N ALA A 58 9.96 3.82 8.22
CA ALA A 58 10.54 4.51 9.37
C ALA A 58 9.95 4.02 10.71
N HIS A 59 8.63 3.81 10.77
CA HIS A 59 7.97 3.24 11.96
C HIS A 59 8.44 1.82 12.26
N LEU A 60 8.62 0.99 11.22
CA LEU A 60 9.13 -0.36 11.37
C LEU A 60 10.59 -0.34 11.88
N VAL A 61 11.45 0.50 11.31
CA VAL A 61 12.83 0.70 11.75
C VAL A 61 12.89 1.09 13.23
N ASP A 62 12.05 2.03 13.67
CA ASP A 62 12.03 2.49 15.07
C ASP A 62 11.62 1.36 16.04
N ARG A 63 10.61 0.58 15.67
CA ARG A 63 10.18 -0.61 16.41
C ARG A 63 11.30 -1.66 16.50
N LEU A 64 11.93 -1.97 15.38
CA LEU A 64 13.03 -2.95 15.32
C LEU A 64 14.26 -2.45 16.07
N ARG A 65 14.53 -1.15 16.06
CA ARG A 65 15.61 -0.54 16.85
C ARG A 65 15.37 -0.68 18.34
N THR A 66 14.16 -0.40 18.80
CA THR A 66 13.79 -0.60 20.21
C THR A 66 13.99 -2.05 20.65
N ALA A 67 13.59 -3.00 19.81
CA ALA A 67 13.82 -4.43 20.06
C ALA A 67 15.30 -4.79 20.06
N ALA A 68 16.06 -4.29 19.08
CA ALA A 68 17.49 -4.53 18.95
C ALA A 68 18.29 -3.99 20.14
N ASP A 69 17.93 -2.81 20.64
CA ASP A 69 18.56 -2.20 21.81
C ASP A 69 18.26 -3.01 23.08
N ALA A 70 17.07 -3.61 23.19
CA ALA A 70 16.70 -4.45 24.32
C ALA A 70 17.34 -5.84 24.29
N GLN A 71 17.46 -6.44 23.11
CA GLN A 71 17.84 -7.85 22.95
C GLN A 71 19.30 -8.05 22.49
N GLY A 72 19.96 -7.00 22.03
CA GLY A 72 21.31 -7.05 21.47
C GLY A 72 21.40 -7.85 20.17
N ILE A 73 20.30 -7.89 19.40
CA ILE A 73 20.17 -8.61 18.13
C ILE A 73 19.63 -7.64 17.09
N CYS A 74 20.25 -7.56 15.92
CA CYS A 74 19.72 -6.77 14.82
C CYS A 74 18.55 -7.49 14.15
N TYR A 75 17.48 -6.75 13.89
CA TYR A 75 16.30 -7.25 13.22
C TYR A 75 16.12 -6.53 11.89
N GLY A 76 15.71 -7.24 10.85
CA GLY A 76 15.46 -6.66 9.54
C GLY A 76 14.57 -7.48 8.63
N TRP A 77 14.43 -7.00 7.41
CA TRP A 77 13.64 -7.61 6.35
C TRP A 77 14.35 -7.50 4.99
N ALA A 78 13.99 -8.42 4.10
CA ALA A 78 14.36 -8.44 2.69
C ALA A 78 13.21 -9.08 1.92
N ILE A 79 12.55 -8.32 1.05
CA ILE A 79 11.34 -8.75 0.36
C ILE A 79 11.55 -8.64 -1.13
N ASP A 80 11.59 -9.77 -1.82
CA ASP A 80 11.66 -9.84 -3.27
C ASP A 80 10.25 -9.96 -3.85
N THR A 81 9.91 -9.03 -4.75
CA THR A 81 8.55 -8.87 -5.27
C THR A 81 8.38 -9.33 -6.71
N ASP A 82 9.47 -9.65 -7.40
CA ASP A 82 9.48 -9.74 -8.87
C ASP A 82 9.93 -11.12 -9.37
N LEU A 83 9.72 -12.15 -8.55
CA LEU A 83 10.05 -13.51 -8.95
C LEU A 83 9.00 -14.03 -9.94
N PRO A 84 9.41 -14.51 -11.13
CA PRO A 84 8.48 -15.09 -12.07
C PRO A 84 7.92 -16.40 -11.52
N ASP A 85 6.61 -16.61 -11.61
CA ASP A 85 6.00 -17.90 -11.26
C ASP A 85 6.55 -19.01 -12.18
N PHE A 86 7.40 -19.88 -11.61
CA PHE A 86 8.01 -21.01 -12.32
C PHE A 86 6.98 -22.03 -12.84
N ARG A 87 5.70 -21.96 -12.41
CA ARG A 87 4.61 -22.76 -13.01
C ARG A 87 4.27 -22.34 -14.44
N SER A 88 4.64 -21.13 -14.87
CA SER A 88 4.65 -20.75 -16.27
C SER A 88 5.96 -21.18 -16.93
N SER A 89 6.19 -22.49 -16.98
CA SER A 89 7.21 -23.05 -17.87
C SER A 89 6.82 -22.71 -19.31
N TYR A 90 7.46 -21.70 -19.88
CA TYR A 90 7.68 -21.67 -21.32
C TYR A 90 8.30 -23.04 -21.68
N PRO A 91 7.84 -23.75 -22.72
CA PRO A 91 8.61 -24.87 -23.23
C PRO A 91 9.93 -24.29 -23.74
N ASP A 92 10.96 -24.38 -22.90
CA ASP A 92 12.33 -24.15 -23.29
C ASP A 92 12.61 -25.10 -24.45
N THR A 93 12.74 -24.53 -25.65
CA THR A 93 13.20 -25.27 -26.81
C THR A 93 14.61 -25.72 -26.51
N GLY A 94 14.75 -26.97 -26.05
CA GLY A 94 15.97 -27.53 -25.51
C GLY A 94 17.21 -27.18 -26.32
N ALA A 95 17.99 -26.24 -25.79
CA ALA A 95 19.38 -26.08 -26.14
C ALA A 95 20.18 -27.06 -25.27
N VAL A 96 20.33 -28.29 -25.77
CA VAL A 96 21.34 -29.22 -25.26
C VAL A 96 22.71 -28.63 -25.58
N THR A 97 23.31 -27.88 -24.66
CA THR A 97 24.74 -27.54 -24.73
C THR A 97 25.55 -28.61 -24.02
N THR A 98 26.10 -29.52 -24.82
CA THR A 98 27.26 -30.34 -24.49
C THR A 98 28.40 -29.44 -23.99
N PRO A 99 29.19 -29.82 -22.96
CA PRO A 99 30.32 -29.00 -22.53
C PRO A 99 31.42 -29.04 -23.59
N ALA A 100 31.61 -27.92 -24.29
CA ALA A 100 32.76 -27.70 -25.16
C ALA A 100 34.00 -27.36 -24.31
N PRO A 101 35.21 -27.84 -24.67
CA PRO A 101 36.42 -27.52 -23.93
C PRO A 101 36.73 -26.02 -23.99
N ALA A 102 37.18 -25.48 -22.85
CA ALA A 102 37.45 -24.06 -22.64
C ALA A 102 38.39 -23.47 -23.72
N PRO A 103 37.99 -22.40 -24.43
CA PRO A 103 38.91 -21.67 -25.29
C PRO A 103 39.82 -20.76 -24.43
N THR A 104 41.08 -20.71 -24.83
CA THR A 104 42.11 -19.83 -24.29
C THR A 104 41.71 -18.36 -24.47
N LEU A 105 41.80 -17.57 -23.40
CA LEU A 105 41.43 -16.15 -23.38
C LEU A 105 42.11 -15.37 -24.52
N SER A 106 41.30 -14.88 -25.45
CA SER A 106 41.60 -13.71 -26.27
C SER A 106 40.78 -12.53 -25.72
N ALA A 107 41.32 -11.31 -25.82
CA ALA A 107 40.70 -10.11 -25.24
C ALA A 107 39.24 -9.96 -25.71
N PRO A 108 38.30 -9.61 -24.81
CA PRO A 108 36.88 -9.53 -25.16
C PRO A 108 36.68 -8.51 -26.27
N SER A 109 35.95 -8.90 -27.31
CA SER A 109 35.61 -8.03 -28.43
C SER A 109 34.87 -6.77 -27.94
N GLU A 110 34.94 -5.65 -28.68
CA GLU A 110 34.18 -4.43 -28.34
C GLU A 110 32.68 -4.70 -28.14
N LEU A 111 32.14 -5.72 -28.81
CA LEU A 111 30.76 -6.16 -28.65
C LEU A 111 30.51 -6.83 -27.29
N GLU A 112 31.43 -7.66 -26.81
CA GLU A 112 31.34 -8.24 -25.46
C GLU A 112 31.49 -7.19 -24.37
N GLN A 113 32.32 -6.17 -24.61
CA GLN A 113 32.44 -5.04 -23.68
C GLN A 113 31.16 -4.21 -23.67
N ARG A 114 30.58 -3.93 -24.84
CA ARG A 114 29.27 -3.25 -24.93
C ARG A 114 28.13 -4.07 -24.34
N LEU A 115 28.13 -5.39 -24.50
CA LEU A 115 27.14 -6.27 -23.88
C LEU A 115 27.27 -6.25 -22.35
N ARG A 116 28.49 -6.34 -21.82
CA ARG A 116 28.71 -6.22 -20.36
C ARG A 116 28.36 -4.84 -19.82
N GLU A 117 28.60 -3.78 -20.58
CA GLU A 117 28.21 -2.42 -20.19
C GLU A 117 26.70 -2.24 -20.23
N LEU A 118 26.02 -2.78 -21.26
CA LEU A 118 24.56 -2.80 -21.34
C LEU A 118 23.93 -3.65 -20.24
N GLU A 119 24.52 -4.80 -19.90
CA GLU A 119 24.11 -5.65 -18.78
C GLU A 119 24.32 -4.93 -17.44
N ARG A 120 25.43 -4.20 -17.29
CA ARG A 120 25.70 -3.38 -16.11
C ARG A 120 24.75 -2.19 -16.01
N GLN A 121 24.41 -1.53 -17.11
CA GLN A 121 23.43 -0.46 -17.16
C GLN A 121 22.01 -0.99 -16.89
N ALA A 122 21.64 -2.15 -17.44
CA ALA A 122 20.36 -2.79 -17.15
C ALA A 122 20.22 -3.16 -15.66
N VAL A 123 21.29 -3.60 -15.01
CA VAL A 123 21.32 -3.86 -13.55
C VAL A 123 21.28 -2.58 -12.72
N LEU A 124 21.69 -1.42 -13.27
CA LEU A 124 21.59 -0.12 -12.60
C LEU A 124 20.23 0.55 -12.79
N ASP A 125 19.51 0.21 -13.86
CA ASP A 125 18.17 0.73 -14.17
C ASP A 125 17.04 -0.15 -13.61
N LEU A 126 17.34 -1.37 -13.16
CA LEU A 126 16.47 -2.12 -12.26
C LEU A 126 16.52 -1.41 -10.91
N GLU A 127 15.41 -0.78 -10.52
CA GLU A 127 15.19 -0.41 -9.12
C GLU A 127 15.48 -1.66 -8.27
N PRO A 128 15.99 -1.55 -7.04
CA PRO A 128 16.12 -2.74 -6.21
C PRO A 128 14.73 -3.33 -6.00
N ASP A 129 14.41 -4.37 -6.77
CA ASP A 129 13.18 -5.17 -6.71
C ASP A 129 13.05 -5.93 -5.36
N GLU A 130 14.08 -5.78 -4.53
CA GLU A 130 14.18 -6.25 -3.16
C GLU A 130 14.02 -5.06 -2.18
N ASP A 131 12.88 -4.97 -1.48
CA ASP A 131 12.71 -4.04 -0.35
C ASP A 131 13.49 -4.59 0.85
N VAL A 132 14.56 -3.88 1.21
CA VAL A 132 15.44 -4.25 2.32
C VAL A 132 15.43 -3.21 3.42
N GLY A 133 15.55 -3.65 4.67
CA GLY A 133 15.76 -2.74 5.80
C GLY A 133 16.03 -3.44 7.11
N SER A 134 16.41 -2.66 8.12
CA SER A 134 16.74 -3.16 9.45
C SER A 134 16.62 -2.08 10.51
N ASN A 135 16.90 -2.43 11.77
CA ASN A 135 17.09 -1.48 12.87
C ASN A 135 18.12 -0.37 12.57
N LEU A 136 19.01 -0.57 11.60
CA LEU A 136 19.99 0.44 11.16
C LEU A 136 19.37 1.49 10.23
N GLY A 137 18.25 1.18 9.57
CA GLY A 137 17.57 2.06 8.62
C GLY A 137 16.87 1.28 7.51
N ALA A 138 15.95 1.97 6.82
CA ALA A 138 15.41 1.51 5.55
C ALA A 138 16.53 1.47 4.50
N GLY A 139 16.50 0.50 3.59
CA GLY A 139 17.54 0.25 2.60
C GLY A 139 18.82 -0.42 3.16
N VAL A 140 18.85 -0.81 4.43
CA VAL A 140 20.04 -1.39 5.08
C VAL A 140 19.78 -2.81 5.54
N ASP A 141 20.40 -3.78 4.88
CA ASP A 141 20.37 -5.18 5.29
C ASP A 141 21.34 -5.44 6.47
N ALA A 142 20.82 -5.98 7.57
CA ALA A 142 21.61 -6.33 8.75
C ALA A 142 22.68 -7.41 8.48
N ARG A 143 22.47 -8.28 7.48
CA ARG A 143 23.41 -9.35 7.08
C ARG A 143 24.70 -8.80 6.49
N ARG A 144 24.63 -7.61 5.87
CA ARG A 144 25.75 -6.98 5.16
C ARG A 144 26.67 -6.17 6.08
N ASP A 145 26.31 -5.98 7.35
CA ASP A 145 27.10 -5.25 8.33
C ASP A 145 27.38 -6.06 9.60
N PRO A 146 28.29 -7.05 9.55
CA PRO A 146 28.62 -7.88 10.71
C PRO A 146 29.31 -7.10 11.84
N VAL A 147 29.81 -5.89 11.59
CA VAL A 147 30.49 -5.06 12.59
C VAL A 147 29.47 -4.40 13.52
N ARG A 148 28.39 -3.83 12.95
CA ARG A 148 27.29 -3.24 13.72
C ARG A 148 26.26 -4.29 14.14
N CYS A 149 26.12 -5.37 13.37
CA CYS A 149 25.15 -6.44 13.60
C CYS A 149 25.83 -7.81 13.69
N PRO A 150 26.57 -8.10 14.78
CA PRO A 150 27.22 -9.41 14.97
C PRO A 150 26.21 -10.54 15.21
N ARG A 151 25.01 -10.23 15.71
CA ARG A 151 23.87 -11.13 15.85
C ARG A 151 22.69 -10.53 15.09
N TRP A 152 22.05 -11.30 14.22
CA TRP A 152 20.97 -10.79 13.39
C TRP A 152 19.91 -11.84 13.10
N VAL A 153 18.69 -11.36 12.87
CA VAL A 153 17.53 -12.10 12.37
C VAL A 153 16.88 -11.28 11.28
N VAL A 154 16.72 -11.84 10.09
CA VAL A 154 16.12 -11.18 8.94
C VAL A 154 14.95 -12.00 8.43
N PHE A 155 13.80 -11.36 8.29
CA PHE A 155 12.65 -11.93 7.62
C PHE A 155 12.81 -11.78 6.11
N THR A 156 12.68 -12.88 5.38
CA THR A 156 12.75 -12.90 3.92
C THR A 156 11.42 -13.36 3.34
N ALA A 157 10.90 -12.64 2.36
CA ALA A 157 9.72 -13.06 1.60
C ALA A 157 9.96 -12.95 0.11
N ASP A 158 9.68 -14.04 -0.59
CA ASP A 158 9.83 -14.19 -2.03
C ASP A 158 8.44 -14.30 -2.61
N TYR A 159 8.01 -13.30 -3.37
CA TYR A 159 6.69 -13.29 -3.97
C TYR A 159 6.73 -13.58 -5.46
N PHE A 160 5.77 -14.40 -5.91
CA PHE A 160 5.67 -14.85 -7.28
C PHE A 160 4.52 -14.16 -7.98
N TYR A 161 4.85 -13.40 -9.03
CA TYR A 161 3.88 -12.68 -9.84
C TYR A 161 3.46 -13.48 -11.08
N SER A 162 2.15 -13.54 -11.34
CA SER A 162 1.59 -14.10 -12.57
C SER A 162 1.20 -12.99 -13.52
N SER A 163 1.92 -12.89 -14.65
CA SER A 163 1.58 -11.92 -15.71
C SER A 163 0.24 -12.21 -16.40
N TYR A 164 -0.33 -13.40 -16.23
CA TYR A 164 -1.62 -13.76 -16.82
C TYR A 164 -2.81 -13.30 -16.00
N GLU A 165 -2.68 -13.42 -14.68
CA GLU A 165 -3.72 -13.05 -13.72
C GLU A 165 -3.52 -11.61 -13.22
N GLU A 166 -2.38 -11.00 -13.59
CA GLU A 166 -1.92 -9.68 -13.15
C GLU A 166 -1.87 -9.55 -11.62
N GLU A 167 -1.70 -10.68 -10.93
CA GLU A 167 -1.71 -10.78 -9.47
C GLU A 167 -0.62 -11.71 -8.94
N TRP A 168 -0.40 -11.62 -7.63
CA TRP A 168 0.61 -12.36 -6.89
C TRP A 168 0.00 -13.70 -6.48
N THR A 169 0.53 -14.81 -7.02
CA THR A 169 -0.11 -16.13 -6.91
C THR A 169 0.45 -16.97 -5.77
N ALA A 170 1.67 -16.66 -5.34
CA ALA A 170 2.31 -17.34 -4.23
C ALA A 170 3.27 -16.40 -3.50
N VAL A 171 3.46 -16.68 -2.21
CA VAL A 171 4.51 -16.10 -1.38
C VAL A 171 5.23 -17.25 -0.69
N SER A 172 6.56 -17.17 -0.61
CA SER A 172 7.34 -18.07 0.23
C SER A 172 8.10 -17.25 1.26
N THR A 173 7.90 -17.59 2.53
CA THR A 173 8.50 -16.89 3.66
C THR A 173 9.59 -17.72 4.31
N ARG A 174 10.64 -17.05 4.78
CA ARG A 174 11.74 -17.67 5.54
C ARG A 174 12.26 -16.68 6.57
N ILE A 175 12.84 -17.22 7.63
CA ILE A 175 13.54 -16.42 8.64
C ILE A 175 15.00 -16.85 8.61
N GLU A 176 15.87 -15.94 8.22
CA GLU A 176 17.31 -16.16 8.23
C GLU A 176 17.91 -15.64 9.52
N THR A 177 18.86 -16.39 10.09
CA THR A 177 19.48 -16.03 11.36
C THR A 177 20.88 -16.64 11.48
N ASN A 178 21.76 -15.94 12.20
CA ASN A 178 23.07 -16.45 12.60
C ASN A 178 23.12 -16.92 14.08
N LEU A 179 21.97 -16.98 14.74
CA LEU A 179 21.86 -17.46 16.12
C LEU A 179 21.90 -19.00 16.19
N PRO A 180 22.29 -19.59 17.33
CA PRO A 180 22.33 -21.04 17.52
C PRO A 180 20.92 -21.62 17.77
N LEU A 181 19.97 -21.34 16.87
CA LEU A 181 18.59 -21.76 16.95
C LEU A 181 17.98 -21.87 15.55
N THR A 182 16.91 -22.64 15.42
CA THR A 182 16.14 -22.77 14.17
C THR A 182 14.89 -21.92 14.26
N LEU A 183 14.75 -20.96 13.35
CA LEU A 183 13.52 -20.21 13.09
C LEU A 183 12.96 -20.67 11.75
N ASP A 184 11.67 -20.94 11.69
CA ASP A 184 11.01 -21.32 10.45
C ASP A 184 9.64 -20.64 10.29
N ALA A 185 8.98 -20.88 9.16
CA ALA A 185 7.67 -20.32 8.87
C ALA A 185 6.58 -20.81 9.85
N SER A 186 6.78 -21.94 10.53
CA SER A 186 5.81 -22.44 11.53
C SER A 186 5.79 -21.57 12.78
N ASP A 187 6.92 -20.93 13.12
CA ASP A 187 6.99 -19.95 14.21
C ASP A 187 6.19 -18.68 13.87
N LEU A 188 6.19 -18.29 12.59
CA LEU A 188 5.37 -17.19 12.08
C LEU A 188 3.88 -17.56 12.12
N HIS A 189 3.55 -18.80 11.75
CA HIS A 189 2.19 -19.34 11.84
C HIS A 189 1.68 -19.39 13.29
N ALA A 190 2.54 -19.76 14.24
CA ALA A 190 2.24 -19.71 15.67
C ALA A 190 1.98 -18.28 16.17
N ALA A 191 2.64 -17.28 15.57
CA ALA A 191 2.36 -15.86 15.80
C ALA A 191 1.07 -15.37 15.09
N GLY A 192 0.34 -16.25 14.39
CA GLY A 192 -0.92 -15.95 13.71
C GLY A 192 -0.76 -15.31 12.33
N ILE A 193 0.41 -15.47 11.70
CA ILE A 193 0.73 -14.91 10.39
C ILE A 193 0.84 -16.05 9.39
N THR A 194 -0.03 -16.05 8.39
CA THR A 194 -0.10 -17.10 7.36
C THR A 194 0.24 -16.56 5.98
N ASP A 195 0.69 -17.42 5.07
CA ASP A 195 0.98 -17.02 3.69
C ASP A 195 -0.29 -16.50 2.98
N ASP A 196 -1.48 -17.04 3.31
CA ASP A 196 -2.77 -16.55 2.82
C ASP A 196 -3.08 -15.11 3.30
N ASP A 197 -2.66 -14.75 4.52
CA ASP A 197 -2.79 -13.37 5.03
C ASP A 197 -1.90 -12.39 4.25
N LEU A 198 -0.73 -12.85 3.78
CA LEU A 198 0.24 -12.06 3.02
C LEU A 198 -0.18 -11.86 1.56
N LEU A 199 -1.03 -12.72 1.00
CA LEU A 199 -1.65 -12.56 -0.32
C LEU A 199 -3.06 -11.93 -0.24
N GLY A 200 -3.56 -11.68 0.98
CA GLY A 200 -4.93 -11.25 1.22
C GLY A 200 -5.19 -9.76 0.97
N MET A 201 -6.28 -9.25 1.54
CA MET A 201 -6.76 -7.86 1.34
C MET A 201 -5.83 -6.77 1.90
N ARG A 202 -4.86 -7.12 2.75
CA ARG A 202 -3.96 -6.17 3.44
C ARG A 202 -2.52 -6.72 3.54
N PRO A 203 -1.87 -6.98 2.40
CA PRO A 203 -0.60 -7.72 2.35
C PRO A 203 0.50 -6.98 3.12
N TYR A 204 0.63 -5.67 2.93
CA TYR A 204 1.68 -4.84 3.55
C TYR A 204 1.56 -4.72 5.06
N ALA A 205 0.33 -4.64 5.59
CA ALA A 205 0.12 -4.58 7.04
C ALA A 205 0.50 -5.90 7.70
N ARG A 206 0.15 -7.02 7.06
CA ARG A 206 0.50 -8.37 7.53
C ARG A 206 2.01 -8.64 7.47
N LEU A 207 2.65 -8.11 6.44
CA LEU A 207 4.10 -8.14 6.31
C LEU A 207 4.80 -7.34 7.42
N ALA A 208 4.31 -6.13 7.73
CA ALA A 208 4.83 -5.34 8.85
C ALA A 208 4.61 -6.05 10.21
N ASP A 209 3.47 -6.73 10.38
CA ASP A 209 3.20 -7.56 11.56
C ASP A 209 4.19 -8.73 11.65
N ALA A 210 4.49 -9.39 10.52
CA ALA A 210 5.47 -10.48 10.43
C ALA A 210 6.86 -10.06 10.90
N ILE A 211 7.34 -8.94 10.34
CA ILE A 211 8.65 -8.38 10.68
C ILE A 211 8.64 -7.91 12.15
N GLY A 212 7.54 -7.30 12.59
CA GLY A 212 7.35 -6.84 13.97
C GLY A 212 7.24 -7.97 15.02
N ALA A 213 6.90 -9.18 14.61
CA ALA A 213 6.78 -10.35 15.49
C ALA A 213 8.14 -11.04 15.76
N LEU A 214 9.17 -10.81 14.93
CA LEU A 214 10.48 -11.47 15.07
C LEU A 214 11.08 -11.33 16.49
N PRO A 215 11.09 -10.15 17.13
CA PRO A 215 11.65 -10.01 18.48
C PRO A 215 10.94 -10.86 19.53
N MET A 216 9.62 -11.03 19.38
CA MET A 216 8.79 -11.85 20.25
C MET A 216 9.10 -13.34 20.03
N ILE A 217 9.15 -13.78 18.78
CA ILE A 217 9.48 -15.17 18.41
C ILE A 217 10.86 -15.56 18.95
N VAL A 218 11.85 -14.69 18.79
CA VAL A 218 13.22 -14.91 19.30
C VAL A 218 13.25 -15.00 20.83
N ALA A 219 12.43 -14.20 21.51
CA ALA A 219 12.30 -14.28 22.96
C ALA A 219 11.61 -15.57 23.42
N GLU A 220 10.56 -16.01 22.74
CA GLU A 220 9.85 -17.26 23.04
C GLU A 220 10.75 -18.49 22.88
N LYS A 221 11.63 -18.48 21.87
CA LYS A 221 12.66 -19.52 21.67
C LYS A 221 13.80 -19.46 22.69
N GLY A 222 13.80 -18.50 23.60
CA GLY A 222 14.78 -18.36 24.68
C GLY A 222 16.14 -17.83 24.24
N ALA A 223 16.23 -17.21 23.06
CA ALA A 223 17.49 -16.68 22.54
C ALA A 223 17.74 -15.20 22.85
N ALA A 224 16.71 -14.52 23.36
CA ALA A 224 16.76 -13.19 23.92
C ALA A 224 15.73 -13.04 25.05
N ASP A 225 15.90 -12.01 25.88
CA ASP A 225 14.87 -11.63 26.84
C ASP A 225 13.68 -10.96 26.13
N PRO A 226 12.45 -11.04 26.68
CA PRO A 226 11.31 -10.34 26.11
C PRO A 226 11.55 -8.82 26.03
N VAL A 227 11.20 -8.22 24.89
CA VAL A 227 11.29 -6.76 24.73
C VAL A 227 10.36 -6.09 25.76
N PRO A 228 10.85 -5.14 26.57
CA PRO A 228 10.03 -4.45 27.55
C PRO A 228 8.82 -3.79 26.88
N ALA A 229 7.63 -4.02 27.43
CA ALA A 229 6.46 -3.28 27.00
C ALA A 229 6.71 -1.78 27.26
N PRO A 230 6.33 -0.89 26.32
CA PRO A 230 6.42 0.54 26.56
C PRO A 230 5.66 0.87 27.85
N PRO A 231 6.17 1.78 28.69
CA PRO A 231 5.52 2.13 29.93
C PRO A 231 4.08 2.54 29.63
N THR A 232 3.12 1.92 30.33
CA THR A 232 1.70 2.20 30.18
C THR A 232 1.50 3.68 30.47
N ARG A 233 1.33 4.49 29.41
CA ARG A 233 0.86 5.85 29.59
C ARG A 233 -0.57 5.73 30.07
N ILE A 234 -0.80 5.99 31.35
CA ILE A 234 -2.14 6.26 31.84
C ILE A 234 -2.60 7.47 31.02
N PRO A 235 -3.63 7.35 30.15
CA PRO A 235 -4.12 8.50 29.42
C PRO A 235 -4.49 9.56 30.46
N SER A 236 -3.98 10.78 30.29
CA SER A 236 -4.40 11.87 31.16
C SER A 236 -5.90 11.99 31.03
N ALA A 237 -6.61 12.00 32.17
CA ALA A 237 -8.07 12.04 32.24
C ALA A 237 -8.68 13.39 31.77
N GLY A 238 -8.02 14.06 30.82
CA GLY A 238 -8.41 15.31 30.20
C GLY A 238 -8.70 15.18 28.69
N ASP A 239 -8.78 13.96 28.15
CA ASP A 239 -9.22 13.73 26.78
C ASP A 239 -10.68 14.17 26.63
N THR A 240 -10.86 15.42 26.17
CA THR A 240 -12.14 15.89 25.68
C THR A 240 -12.37 15.30 24.30
N VAL A 241 -13.54 14.70 24.07
CA VAL A 241 -13.98 14.31 22.72
C VAL A 241 -13.78 15.50 21.79
N SER A 242 -12.98 15.30 20.73
CA SER A 242 -12.75 16.36 19.75
C SER A 242 -14.11 16.92 19.31
N PRO A 243 -14.31 18.26 19.35
CA PRO A 243 -15.54 18.86 18.86
C PRO A 243 -15.82 18.31 17.47
N PRO A 244 -17.08 18.05 17.11
CA PRO A 244 -17.40 17.57 15.77
C PRO A 244 -16.71 18.48 14.74
N GLY A 245 -15.89 17.87 13.88
CA GLY A 245 -15.10 18.60 12.92
C GLY A 245 -15.97 19.51 12.05
N ILE A 246 -15.35 20.56 11.51
CA ILE A 246 -16.00 21.58 10.67
C ILE A 246 -16.85 20.95 9.55
N GLY A 247 -16.43 19.79 9.03
CA GLY A 247 -17.18 19.00 8.05
C GLY A 247 -18.62 18.67 8.46
N ARG A 248 -18.90 18.38 9.74
CA ARG A 248 -20.26 18.11 10.21
C ARG A 248 -21.17 19.33 10.06
N TYR A 249 -20.65 20.53 10.35
CA TYR A 249 -21.41 21.78 10.21
C TYR A 249 -21.64 22.14 8.74
N ILE A 250 -20.66 21.86 7.87
CA ILE A 250 -20.81 22.00 6.42
C ILE A 250 -21.92 21.07 5.91
N TRP A 251 -21.90 19.79 6.28
CA TRP A 251 -22.92 18.82 5.87
C TRP A 251 -24.30 19.14 6.44
N MET A 252 -24.39 19.58 7.70
CA MET A 252 -25.66 20.04 8.28
C MET A 252 -26.20 21.29 7.57
N GLY A 253 -25.33 22.22 7.18
CA GLY A 253 -25.69 23.42 6.42
C GLY A 253 -26.24 23.08 5.03
N ILE A 254 -25.54 22.21 4.29
CA ILE A 254 -25.96 21.74 2.96
C ILE A 254 -27.28 20.97 3.06
N GLY A 255 -27.39 20.04 4.01
CA GLY A 255 -28.62 19.27 4.24
C GLY A 255 -29.81 20.15 4.60
N GLY A 256 -29.61 21.12 5.50
CA GLY A 256 -30.66 22.07 5.89
C GLY A 256 -31.14 22.93 4.72
N LEU A 257 -30.23 23.43 3.89
CA LEU A 257 -30.55 24.21 2.70
C LEU A 257 -31.40 23.39 1.70
N LEU A 258 -31.04 22.12 1.47
CA LEU A 258 -31.76 21.24 0.55
C LEU A 258 -33.19 20.95 1.03
N VAL A 259 -33.36 20.68 2.33
CA VAL A 259 -34.69 20.48 2.93
C VAL A 259 -35.54 21.74 2.81
N ALA A 260 -34.97 22.92 3.09
CA ALA A 260 -35.68 24.19 2.97
C ALA A 260 -36.12 24.46 1.52
N LEU A 261 -35.22 24.28 0.55
CA LEU A 261 -35.52 24.43 -0.87
C LEU A 261 -36.61 23.45 -1.33
N GLY A 262 -36.51 22.18 -0.93
CA GLY A 262 -37.51 21.15 -1.20
C GLY A 262 -38.90 21.53 -0.66
N LEU A 263 -38.97 21.98 0.60
CA LEU A 263 -40.23 22.43 1.21
C LEU A 263 -40.82 23.65 0.50
N THR A 264 -40.00 24.66 0.19
CA THR A 264 -40.49 25.82 -0.58
C THR A 264 -41.02 25.42 -1.95
N TRP A 265 -40.39 24.48 -2.63
CA TRP A 265 -40.87 23.99 -3.92
C TRP A 265 -42.22 23.26 -3.80
N ILE A 266 -42.38 22.41 -2.78
CA ILE A 266 -43.65 21.70 -2.50
C ILE A 266 -44.77 22.71 -2.22
N ILE A 267 -44.51 23.73 -1.41
CA ILE A 267 -45.50 24.78 -1.09
C ILE A 267 -45.90 25.54 -2.35
N VAL A 268 -44.93 25.95 -3.18
CA VAL A 268 -45.19 26.65 -4.44
C VAL A 268 -45.99 25.77 -5.41
N ALA A 269 -45.67 24.47 -5.50
CA ALA A 269 -46.40 23.53 -6.32
C ALA A 269 -47.85 23.35 -5.85
N ALA A 270 -48.06 23.26 -4.54
CA ALA A 270 -49.40 23.13 -3.94
C ALA A 270 -50.25 24.40 -4.12
N LEU A 271 -49.65 25.59 -4.04
CA LEU A 271 -50.35 26.85 -4.32
C LEU A 271 -50.70 26.99 -5.81
N ARG A 272 -49.84 26.49 -6.70
CA ARG A 272 -50.09 26.50 -8.14
C ARG A 272 -51.17 25.51 -8.56
N SER A 273 -51.24 24.34 -7.93
CA SER A 273 -52.30 23.36 -8.20
C SER A 273 -53.67 23.88 -7.77
N ARG A 274 -53.76 24.54 -6.60
CA ARG A 274 -55.02 25.14 -6.11
C ARG A 274 -55.54 26.30 -6.95
N ARG A 275 -54.68 27.03 -7.66
CA ARG A 275 -55.11 28.11 -8.58
C ARG A 275 -55.55 27.62 -9.96
N SER A 276 -55.39 26.33 -10.25
CA SER A 276 -55.71 25.73 -11.55
C SER A 276 -56.94 24.81 -11.49
N ALA A 277 -57.61 24.74 -10.34
CA ALA A 277 -58.93 24.12 -10.12
C ALA A 277 -59.95 25.24 -9.88
#